data_AF-A0A1F3GJP2-F1
#
_entry.id   AF-A0A1F3GJP2-F1
#
_cell.length_a   1.000
_cell.length_b   1.000
_cell.length_c   1.000
_cell.angle_alpha   90.00
_cell.angle_beta   90.00
_cell.angle_gamma   90.00
#
_symmetry.space_group_name_H-M   'P 1'
#
loop_
_entity.id
_entity.type
_entity.pdbx_description
1 polymer ?
#
loop_
_entity_poly.entity_id
_entity_poly.type
_entity_poly.pdbx_seq_one_letter_code
_entity_poly.pdbx_strand_id
1 'polypeptide(L)'
;MTDNIKYPDAESVELLTNKLKQKSIMKQVVYSNTFESFNVFKEIIKNTSKMLASTMSKAKNIKIEYTEKGEFEVHLTFAGDVLIFIMHSNIFEFPRDHEIMKTQYIKEDIARSYCGIINVYNFLSDSFKYNRATDVGYLVARIFINKEKHFYVEGKRQMGILFNNFTSKNIDAESITQIINSAVMYSIDFDLLTPFYDDVKQLSVQEVFDNNNYMKIKTGKRLGFRFQADHDELKNEYNL
;
A
#
# COMPACT_ATOMS: atom_id res chain seq x y z
N MET A 1 -21.23 -6.96 -46.59
CA MET A 1 -21.20 -7.96 -45.49
C MET A 1 -21.53 -7.28 -44.15
N THR A 2 -22.64 -6.53 -44.08
CA THR A 2 -23.00 -5.71 -42.90
C THR A 2 -24.45 -5.90 -42.45
N ASP A 3 -25.21 -6.78 -43.10
CA ASP A 3 -26.67 -6.81 -42.96
C ASP A 3 -27.21 -7.80 -41.92
N ASN A 4 -26.37 -8.28 -41.01
CA ASN A 4 -26.80 -9.19 -39.93
C ASN A 4 -26.19 -8.83 -38.56
N ILE A 5 -25.97 -7.54 -38.29
CA ILE A 5 -25.67 -7.10 -36.92
C ILE A 5 -26.99 -7.02 -36.16
N LYS A 6 -27.27 -8.05 -35.35
CA LYS A 6 -28.43 -8.08 -34.47
C LYS A 6 -28.12 -7.25 -33.22
N TYR A 7 -28.69 -6.05 -33.14
CA TYR A 7 -28.56 -5.19 -31.97
C TYR A 7 -29.35 -5.77 -30.78
N PRO A 8 -28.89 -5.51 -29.54
CA PRO A 8 -29.61 -5.95 -28.35
C PRO A 8 -31.01 -5.33 -28.28
N ASP A 9 -31.97 -6.07 -27.75
CA ASP A 9 -33.33 -5.58 -27.49
C ASP A 9 -33.34 -4.47 -26.42
N ALA A 10 -34.46 -3.74 -26.33
CA ALA A 10 -34.60 -2.61 -25.43
C ALA A 10 -34.39 -3.01 -23.95
N GLU A 11 -34.86 -4.20 -23.55
CA GLU A 11 -34.71 -4.72 -22.19
C GLU A 11 -33.24 -4.99 -21.84
N SER A 12 -32.49 -5.59 -22.77
CA SER A 12 -31.05 -5.82 -22.63
C SER A 12 -30.26 -4.51 -22.54
N VAL A 13 -30.62 -3.51 -23.35
CA VAL A 13 -30.02 -2.17 -23.30
C VAL A 13 -30.31 -1.48 -21.98
N GLU A 14 -31.53 -1.58 -21.47
CA GLU A 14 -31.92 -1.02 -20.18
C GLU A 14 -31.15 -1.68 -19.02
N LEU A 15 -31.08 -3.01 -19.00
CA LEU A 15 -30.31 -3.76 -17.99
C LEU A 15 -28.83 -3.37 -18.02
N LEU A 16 -28.23 -3.27 -19.21
CA LEU A 16 -26.84 -2.86 -19.38
C LEU A 16 -26.62 -1.44 -18.86
N THR A 17 -27.49 -0.51 -19.24
CA THR A 17 -27.42 0.89 -18.83
C THR A 17 -27.54 1.03 -17.32
N ASN A 18 -28.47 0.30 -16.70
CA ASN A 18 -28.65 0.29 -15.25
C ASN A 18 -27.41 -0.27 -14.53
N LYS A 19 -26.84 -1.38 -14.99
CA LYS A 19 -25.60 -1.94 -14.42
C LYS A 19 -24.42 -0.97 -14.56
N LEU A 20 -24.26 -0.35 -15.73
CA LEU A 20 -23.21 0.64 -15.98
C LEU A 20 -23.35 1.85 -15.06
N LYS A 21 -24.56 2.36 -14.91
CA LYS A 21 -24.87 3.51 -14.05
C LYS A 21 -24.57 3.19 -12.59
N GLN A 22 -25.08 2.08 -12.06
CA GLN A 22 -24.85 1.67 -10.68
C GLN A 22 -23.35 1.48 -10.37
N LYS A 23 -22.62 0.76 -11.25
CA LYS A 23 -21.18 0.51 -11.04
C LYS A 23 -20.36 1.79 -11.14
N SER A 24 -20.69 2.68 -12.08
CA SER A 24 -20.00 3.97 -12.24
C SER A 24 -20.20 4.90 -11.05
N ILE A 25 -21.46 5.06 -10.59
CA ILE A 25 -21.78 5.88 -9.42
C ILE A 25 -21.05 5.35 -8.18
N MET A 26 -21.11 4.04 -7.94
CA MET A 26 -20.40 3.44 -6.82
C MET A 26 -18.89 3.71 -6.89
N LYS A 27 -18.25 3.57 -8.06
CA LYS A 27 -16.81 3.82 -8.19
C LYS A 27 -16.45 5.27 -7.90
N GLN A 28 -17.29 6.21 -8.35
CA GLN A 28 -17.10 7.64 -8.07
C GLN A 28 -17.21 7.93 -6.56
N VAL A 29 -18.20 7.37 -5.87
CA VAL A 29 -18.37 7.54 -4.42
C VAL A 29 -17.16 6.99 -3.66
N VAL A 30 -16.71 5.78 -4.00
CA VAL A 30 -15.54 5.17 -3.36
C VAL A 30 -14.28 6.00 -3.63
N TYR A 31 -14.09 6.49 -4.85
CA TYR A 31 -12.97 7.35 -5.20
C TYR A 31 -12.97 8.64 -4.37
N SER A 32 -14.10 9.35 -4.32
CA SER A 32 -14.22 10.61 -3.56
C SER A 32 -13.95 10.38 -2.08
N ASN A 33 -14.52 9.33 -1.49
CA ASN A 33 -14.26 8.97 -0.08
C ASN A 33 -12.78 8.71 0.17
N THR A 34 -12.13 7.94 -0.70
CA THR A 34 -10.71 7.59 -0.56
C THR A 34 -9.84 8.84 -0.70
N PHE A 35 -10.15 9.72 -1.65
CA PHE A 35 -9.44 10.97 -1.87
C PHE A 35 -9.56 11.94 -0.69
N GLU A 36 -10.78 12.12 -0.17
CA GLU A 36 -11.03 12.90 1.04
C GLU A 36 -10.22 12.36 2.23
N SER A 37 -10.28 11.04 2.46
CA SER A 37 -9.49 10.40 3.51
C SER A 37 -7.98 10.58 3.29
N PHE A 38 -7.50 10.49 2.05
CA PHE A 38 -6.09 10.68 1.73
C PHE A 38 -5.60 12.11 2.02
N ASN A 39 -6.44 13.12 1.79
CA ASN A 39 -6.12 14.49 2.19
C ASN A 39 -6.03 14.65 3.72
N VAL A 40 -6.86 13.92 4.48
CA VAL A 40 -6.72 13.84 5.94
C VAL A 40 -5.41 13.14 6.34
N PHE A 41 -5.00 12.07 5.64
CA PHE A 41 -3.67 11.48 5.81
C PHE A 41 -2.56 12.52 5.63
N LYS A 42 -2.58 13.28 4.52
CA LYS A 42 -1.57 14.33 4.25
C LYS A 42 -1.44 15.33 5.40
N GLU A 43 -2.57 15.86 5.88
CA GLU A 43 -2.56 16.83 6.99
C GLU A 43 -2.03 16.23 8.29
N ILE A 44 -2.44 15.00 8.63
CA ILE A 44 -1.94 14.33 9.84
C ILE A 44 -0.46 14.02 9.71
N ILE A 45 0.02 13.51 8.57
CA ILE A 45 1.45 13.25 8.32
C ILE A 45 2.26 14.54 8.47
N LYS A 46 1.78 15.64 7.91
CA LYS A 46 2.42 16.97 8.03
C LYS A 46 2.55 17.40 9.49
N ASN A 47 1.47 17.26 10.26
CA ASN A 47 1.45 17.59 11.68
C ASN A 47 2.35 16.67 12.50
N THR A 48 2.33 15.37 12.22
CA THR A 48 3.24 14.38 12.84
C THR A 48 4.69 14.74 12.56
N SER A 49 5.05 15.12 11.33
CA SER A 49 6.43 15.53 11.01
C SER A 49 6.88 16.74 11.82
N LYS A 50 6.00 17.76 11.97
CA LYS A 50 6.29 18.97 12.76
C LYS A 50 6.47 18.65 14.25
N MET A 51 5.60 17.80 14.79
CA MET A 51 5.65 17.37 16.19
C MET A 51 6.91 16.56 16.49
N LEU A 52 7.28 15.63 15.61
CA LEU A 52 8.51 14.85 15.77
C LEU A 52 9.75 15.75 15.65
N ALA A 53 9.78 16.65 14.66
CA ALA A 53 10.90 17.58 14.46
C ALA A 53 11.11 18.52 15.66
N SER A 54 10.03 19.05 16.26
CA SER A 54 10.14 19.93 17.42
C SER A 54 10.67 19.19 18.66
N THR A 55 10.21 17.95 18.87
CA THR A 55 10.65 17.09 19.98
C THR A 55 12.11 16.66 19.83
N MET A 56 12.56 16.46 18.58
CA MET A 56 13.93 16.05 18.24
C MET A 56 14.92 17.21 18.08
N SER A 57 14.50 18.46 18.30
CA SER A 57 15.33 19.67 18.11
C SER A 57 16.68 19.68 18.86
N LYS A 58 16.83 18.84 19.91
CA LYS A 58 18.09 18.67 20.67
C LYS A 58 19.00 17.55 20.12
N ALA A 59 18.46 16.62 19.33
CA ALA A 59 19.20 15.54 18.70
C ALA A 59 19.80 16.05 17.38
N LYS A 60 21.07 16.45 17.40
CA LYS A 60 21.78 16.88 16.19
C LYS A 60 21.75 15.73 15.15
N ASN A 61 21.27 16.03 13.95
CA ASN A 61 21.34 15.20 12.72
C ASN A 61 20.18 14.22 12.43
N ILE A 62 19.07 14.24 13.17
CA ILE A 62 17.88 13.45 12.78
C ILE A 62 17.01 14.28 11.82
N LYS A 63 17.00 13.89 10.55
CA LYS A 63 16.20 14.52 9.50
C LYS A 63 14.75 14.05 9.61
N ILE A 64 13.80 14.98 9.76
CA ILE A 64 12.36 14.72 9.72
C ILE A 64 11.72 15.69 8.72
N GLU A 65 11.12 15.17 7.65
CA GLU A 65 10.56 15.99 6.58
C GLU A 65 9.24 15.43 6.06
N TYR A 66 8.30 16.34 5.82
CA TYR A 66 7.10 16.12 5.03
C TYR A 66 7.35 16.58 3.60
N THR A 67 7.04 15.75 2.61
CA THR A 67 7.10 16.15 1.19
C THR A 67 5.87 15.65 0.46
N GLU A 68 5.12 16.56 -0.14
CA GLU A 68 3.98 16.22 -0.99
C GLU A 68 4.43 16.09 -2.45
N LYS A 69 4.02 15.02 -3.12
CA LYS A 69 4.37 14.71 -4.51
C LYS A 69 3.09 14.63 -5.34
N GLY A 70 2.51 15.79 -5.62
CA GLY A 70 1.24 15.87 -6.34
C GLY A 70 0.05 15.39 -5.51
N GLU A 71 -1.03 15.04 -6.21
CA GLU A 71 -2.33 14.82 -5.57
C GLU A 71 -2.43 13.47 -4.84
N PHE A 72 -1.70 12.46 -5.31
CA PHE A 72 -1.88 11.06 -4.87
C PHE A 72 -0.68 10.50 -4.09
N GLU A 73 0.33 11.31 -3.77
CA GLU A 73 1.54 10.83 -3.12
C GLU A 73 2.06 11.82 -2.06
N VAL A 74 2.47 11.27 -0.91
CA VAL A 74 3.08 12.04 0.18
C VAL A 74 4.12 11.22 0.91
N HIS A 75 5.24 11.86 1.26
CA HIS A 75 6.40 11.26 1.90
C HIS A 75 6.56 11.79 3.32
N LEU A 76 6.88 10.89 4.23
CA LEU A 76 7.35 11.18 5.57
C LEU A 76 8.75 10.60 5.73
N THR A 77 9.76 11.46 5.69
CA THR A 77 11.14 11.09 5.99
C THR A 77 11.38 11.23 7.48
N PHE A 78 11.99 10.23 8.11
CA PHE A 78 12.40 10.27 9.51
C PHE A 78 13.64 9.40 9.72
N ALA A 79 14.69 9.97 10.30
CA ALA A 79 15.96 9.28 10.52
C ALA A 79 16.51 8.61 9.23
N GLY A 80 16.61 7.28 9.22
CA GLY A 80 17.10 6.48 8.10
C GLY A 80 16.02 6.00 7.13
N ASP A 81 14.75 6.34 7.35
CA ASP A 81 13.61 5.78 6.64
C ASP A 81 12.76 6.85 5.95
N VAL A 82 12.04 6.42 4.91
CA VAL A 82 11.05 7.21 4.17
C VAL A 82 9.80 6.37 4.00
N LEU A 83 8.73 6.80 4.67
CA LEU A 83 7.40 6.27 4.40
C LEU A 83 6.76 7.02 3.24
N ILE A 84 6.35 6.29 2.21
CA ILE A 84 5.68 6.81 1.03
C ILE A 84 4.25 6.30 1.02
N PHE A 85 3.29 7.22 1.11
CA PHE A 85 1.87 6.93 1.01
C PHE A 85 1.40 7.26 -0.41
N ILE A 86 0.80 6.27 -1.08
CA ILE A 86 0.34 6.38 -2.47
C ILE A 86 -1.13 5.96 -2.55
N MET A 87 -2.01 6.89 -2.92
CA MET A 87 -3.39 6.56 -3.27
C MET A 87 -3.45 6.04 -4.71
N HIS A 88 -4.12 4.91 -4.93
CA HIS A 88 -4.42 4.45 -6.29
C HIS A 88 -5.69 5.12 -6.83
N SER A 89 -5.68 5.49 -8.12
CA SER A 89 -6.84 6.05 -8.82
C SER A 89 -7.96 5.05 -9.15
N ASN A 90 -7.71 3.74 -9.01
CA ASN A 90 -8.65 2.69 -9.38
C ASN A 90 -9.37 2.16 -8.15
N ILE A 91 -10.57 1.62 -8.38
CA ILE A 91 -11.38 0.95 -7.37
C ILE A 91 -11.29 -0.55 -7.57
N PHE A 92 -11.01 -1.26 -6.48
CA PHE A 92 -10.77 -2.69 -6.44
C PHE A 92 -11.88 -3.39 -5.68
N GLU A 93 -12.14 -4.65 -6.00
CA GLU A 93 -13.03 -5.53 -5.25
C GLU A 93 -12.17 -6.58 -4.54
N PHE A 94 -12.53 -6.94 -3.32
CA PHE A 94 -11.84 -8.03 -2.63
C PHE A 94 -11.98 -9.37 -3.39
N PRO A 95 -10.95 -10.24 -3.35
CA PRO A 95 -11.07 -11.60 -3.84
C PRO A 95 -12.26 -12.33 -3.22
N ARG A 96 -12.93 -13.20 -3.98
CA ARG A 96 -14.17 -13.88 -3.53
C ARG A 96 -13.97 -14.74 -2.29
N ASP A 97 -12.77 -15.26 -2.10
CA ASP A 97 -12.33 -16.09 -0.99
C ASP A 97 -11.87 -15.30 0.25
N HIS A 98 -11.69 -13.98 0.11
CA HIS A 98 -11.27 -13.09 1.20
C HIS A 98 -12.27 -13.10 2.37
N GLU A 99 -11.77 -13.13 3.61
CA GLU A 99 -12.61 -13.29 4.81
C GLU A 99 -13.68 -12.20 4.95
N ILE A 100 -13.35 -10.97 4.57
CA ILE A 100 -14.27 -9.84 4.55
C ILE A 100 -15.52 -10.10 3.69
N MET A 101 -15.41 -10.86 2.60
CA MET A 101 -16.56 -11.22 1.74
C MET A 101 -17.58 -12.10 2.47
N LYS A 102 -17.17 -12.79 3.55
CA LYS A 102 -18.04 -13.68 4.34
C LYS A 102 -18.87 -12.90 5.39
N THR A 103 -18.53 -11.64 5.64
CA THR A 103 -19.21 -10.79 6.63
C THR A 103 -20.66 -10.50 6.24
N GLN A 104 -21.53 -10.37 7.24
CA GLN A 104 -22.92 -9.98 7.01
C GLN A 104 -23.02 -8.61 6.33
N TYR A 105 -22.13 -7.69 6.71
CA TYR A 105 -22.02 -6.35 6.14
C TYR A 105 -21.92 -6.34 4.61
N ILE A 106 -21.09 -7.20 4.02
CA ILE A 106 -20.96 -7.34 2.56
C ILE A 106 -22.10 -8.16 1.95
N LYS A 107 -22.59 -9.21 2.64
CA LYS A 107 -23.70 -10.03 2.14
C LYS A 107 -24.99 -9.23 1.94
N GLU A 108 -25.23 -8.22 2.77
CA GLU A 108 -26.37 -7.31 2.64
C GLU A 108 -26.26 -6.37 1.44
N ASP A 109 -25.04 -5.96 1.08
CA ASP A 109 -24.78 -5.11 -0.07
C ASP A 109 -23.38 -5.36 -0.63
N ILE A 110 -23.34 -6.15 -1.71
CA ILE A 110 -22.09 -6.57 -2.35
C ILE A 110 -21.25 -5.37 -2.84
N ALA A 111 -21.86 -4.22 -3.10
CA ALA A 111 -21.12 -3.03 -3.54
C ALA A 111 -20.24 -2.45 -2.41
N ARG A 112 -20.41 -2.87 -1.16
CA ARG A 112 -19.52 -2.54 -0.03
C ARG A 112 -18.16 -3.24 -0.10
N SER A 113 -18.01 -4.26 -0.95
CA SER A 113 -16.73 -4.95 -1.20
C SER A 113 -15.76 -4.14 -2.08
N TYR A 114 -16.25 -3.07 -2.70
CA TYR A 114 -15.45 -2.21 -3.55
C TYR A 114 -14.77 -1.11 -2.72
N CYS A 115 -13.44 -1.04 -2.84
CA CYS A 115 -12.60 -0.16 -2.06
C CYS A 115 -11.61 0.61 -2.94
N GLY A 116 -11.34 1.85 -2.57
CA GLY A 116 -10.12 2.54 -2.97
C GLY A 116 -8.96 2.07 -2.10
N ILE A 117 -7.74 2.25 -2.59
CA ILE A 117 -6.52 1.74 -1.93
C ILE A 117 -5.55 2.87 -1.68
N ILE A 118 -4.99 2.92 -0.47
CA ILE A 118 -3.80 3.70 -0.12
C ILE A 118 -2.71 2.70 0.29
N ASN A 119 -1.63 2.65 -0.48
CA ASN A 119 -0.46 1.84 -0.15
C ASN A 119 0.53 2.67 0.67
N VAL A 120 1.17 2.02 1.64
CA VAL A 120 2.24 2.61 2.45
C VAL A 120 3.49 1.78 2.28
N TYR A 121 4.52 2.38 1.71
CA TYR A 121 5.82 1.75 1.49
C TYR A 121 6.87 2.33 2.42
N ASN A 122 7.78 1.50 2.92
CA ASN A 122 8.99 1.96 3.58
C ASN A 122 10.22 1.78 2.69
N PHE A 123 11.05 2.81 2.61
CA PHE A 123 12.32 2.86 1.89
C PHE A 123 13.42 3.42 2.80
N LEU A 124 14.69 3.19 2.43
CA LEU A 124 15.81 3.86 3.10
C LEU A 124 15.93 5.30 2.59
N SER A 125 16.16 6.25 3.49
CA SER A 125 16.35 7.66 3.12
C SER A 125 17.58 7.88 2.23
N ASP A 126 18.63 7.08 2.44
CA ASP A 126 19.83 7.08 1.60
C ASP A 126 19.57 6.67 0.15
N SER A 127 18.52 5.87 -0.11
CA SER A 127 18.13 5.52 -1.47
C SER A 127 17.75 6.76 -2.29
N PHE A 128 17.06 7.72 -1.68
CA PHE A 128 16.72 8.99 -2.32
C PHE A 128 17.90 9.96 -2.32
N LYS A 129 18.63 10.05 -1.20
CA LYS A 129 19.77 10.96 -1.08
C LYS A 129 20.85 10.72 -2.13
N TYR A 130 21.13 9.45 -2.45
CA TYR A 130 22.16 9.05 -3.40
C TYR A 130 21.60 8.56 -4.75
N ASN A 131 20.31 8.81 -5.04
CA ASN A 131 19.63 8.40 -6.28
C ASN A 131 19.83 6.91 -6.63
N ARG A 132 19.73 6.03 -5.62
CA ARG A 132 19.83 4.58 -5.79
C ARG A 132 18.50 4.00 -6.29
N ALA A 133 18.23 4.21 -7.57
CA ALA A 133 16.98 3.82 -8.22
C ALA A 133 16.64 2.32 -8.17
N THR A 134 17.62 1.46 -7.87
CA THR A 134 17.45 0.00 -7.77
C THR A 134 17.12 -0.50 -6.38
N ASP A 135 17.10 0.38 -5.38
CA ASP A 135 16.78 0.00 -4.01
C ASP A 135 15.28 -0.33 -3.87
N VAL A 136 14.99 -1.39 -3.14
CA VAL A 136 13.64 -1.93 -3.00
C VAL A 136 12.98 -1.34 -1.76
N GLY A 137 11.77 -0.81 -1.93
CA GLY A 137 10.86 -0.47 -0.84
C GLY A 137 9.91 -1.61 -0.53
N TYR A 138 9.40 -1.63 0.69
CA TYR A 138 8.54 -2.70 1.18
C TYR A 138 7.17 -2.16 1.57
N LEU A 139 6.12 -2.84 1.11
CA LEU A 139 4.76 -2.54 1.52
C LEU A 139 4.60 -2.86 3.01
N VAL A 140 4.41 -1.82 3.82
CA VAL A 140 4.23 -1.96 5.28
C VAL A 140 2.74 -2.02 5.64
N ALA A 141 1.91 -1.29 4.89
CA ALA A 141 0.46 -1.31 5.05
C ALA A 141 -0.24 -1.06 3.71
N ARG A 142 -1.46 -1.59 3.59
CA ARG A 142 -2.40 -1.33 2.52
C ARG A 142 -3.76 -1.05 3.15
N ILE A 143 -4.26 0.16 2.93
CA ILE A 143 -5.50 0.66 3.53
C ILE A 143 -6.57 0.64 2.45
N PHE A 144 -7.70 0.02 2.75
CA PHE A 144 -8.87 -0.09 1.89
C PHE A 144 -9.98 0.78 2.46
N ILE A 145 -10.63 1.58 1.64
CA ILE A 145 -11.74 2.46 2.05
C ILE A 145 -12.91 2.27 1.11
N ASN A 146 -14.10 1.95 1.63
CA ASN A 146 -15.27 1.66 0.81
C ASN A 146 -16.22 2.87 0.65
N LYS A 147 -17.36 2.64 0.01
CA LYS A 147 -18.38 3.67 -0.28
C LYS A 147 -19.05 4.27 0.96
N GLU A 148 -18.94 3.63 2.12
CA GLU A 148 -19.49 4.10 3.41
C GLU A 148 -18.39 4.63 4.35
N LYS A 149 -17.16 4.80 3.85
CA LYS A 149 -15.95 5.16 4.62
C LYS A 149 -15.53 4.14 5.67
N HIS A 150 -16.08 2.93 5.64
CA HIS A 150 -15.51 1.81 6.40
C HIS A 150 -14.14 1.45 5.82
N PHE A 151 -13.21 1.05 6.69
CA PHE A 151 -11.85 0.78 6.28
C PHE A 151 -11.30 -0.53 6.80
N TYR A 152 -10.38 -1.10 6.03
CA TYR A 152 -9.61 -2.30 6.38
C TYR A 152 -8.14 -2.00 6.16
N VAL A 153 -7.27 -2.49 7.03
CA VAL A 153 -5.82 -2.30 6.89
C VAL A 153 -5.14 -3.67 6.87
N GLU A 154 -4.57 -4.01 5.74
CA GLU A 154 -3.58 -5.09 5.65
C GLU A 154 -2.23 -4.53 6.07
N GLY A 155 -1.52 -5.20 6.97
CA GLY A 155 -0.20 -4.77 7.37
C GLY A 155 0.52 -5.83 8.19
N LYS A 156 1.83 -5.67 8.36
CA LYS A 156 2.64 -6.62 9.13
C LYS A 156 2.36 -6.48 10.64
N ARG A 157 2.33 -7.62 11.35
CA ARG A 157 2.22 -7.73 12.83
C ARG A 157 0.98 -7.03 13.42
N GLN A 158 1.16 -6.15 14.41
CA GLN A 158 0.09 -5.53 15.18
C GLN A 158 -0.86 -4.68 14.31
N MET A 159 -0.45 -4.30 13.09
CA MET A 159 -1.24 -3.45 12.20
C MET A 159 -2.51 -4.13 11.70
N GLY A 160 -2.41 -5.39 11.28
CA GLY A 160 -3.59 -6.15 10.88
C GLY A 160 -4.55 -6.35 12.06
N ILE A 161 -4.02 -6.67 13.24
CA ILE A 161 -4.85 -6.96 14.42
C ILE A 161 -5.57 -5.71 14.94
N LEU A 162 -4.87 -4.57 15.01
CA LEU A 162 -5.43 -3.31 15.55
C LEU A 162 -6.59 -2.77 14.71
N PHE A 163 -6.64 -3.09 13.41
CA PHE A 163 -7.58 -2.47 12.47
C PHE A 163 -8.47 -3.48 11.72
N ASN A 164 -8.65 -4.70 12.25
CA ASN A 164 -9.52 -5.74 11.68
C ASN A 164 -11.04 -5.46 11.84
N ASN A 165 -11.46 -4.19 11.82
CA ASN A 165 -12.84 -3.75 12.11
C ASN A 165 -13.54 -3.12 10.89
N PHE A 166 -13.46 -3.79 9.74
CA PHE A 166 -14.08 -3.32 8.48
C PHE A 166 -15.58 -3.07 8.57
N THR A 167 -16.29 -3.69 9.53
CA THR A 167 -17.74 -3.59 9.62
C THR A 167 -18.24 -2.56 10.63
N SER A 168 -17.38 -2.05 11.51
CA SER A 168 -17.82 -1.30 12.71
C SER A 168 -17.17 0.07 12.88
N LYS A 169 -16.13 0.42 12.12
CA LYS A 169 -15.46 1.72 12.25
C LYS A 169 -15.26 2.40 10.89
N ASN A 170 -15.69 3.65 10.82
CA ASN A 170 -15.37 4.54 9.71
C ASN A 170 -13.97 5.11 9.88
N ILE A 171 -13.31 5.38 8.77
CA ILE A 171 -12.02 6.06 8.81
C ILE A 171 -12.22 7.52 9.25
N ASP A 172 -11.42 7.92 10.22
CA ASP A 172 -11.46 9.21 10.89
C ASP A 172 -10.04 9.67 11.23
N ALA A 173 -9.90 10.89 11.76
CA ALA A 173 -8.59 11.44 12.09
C ALA A 173 -7.84 10.61 13.15
N GLU A 174 -8.56 9.99 14.09
CA GLU A 174 -7.95 9.18 15.14
C GLU A 174 -7.37 7.87 14.59
N SER A 175 -8.16 7.12 13.82
CA SER A 175 -7.70 5.90 13.15
C SER A 175 -6.56 6.17 12.18
N ILE A 176 -6.62 7.26 11.40
CA ILE A 176 -5.53 7.68 10.52
C ILE A 176 -4.24 7.96 11.33
N THR A 177 -4.36 8.67 12.45
CA THR A 177 -3.22 8.94 13.34
C THR A 177 -2.61 7.65 13.87
N GLN A 178 -3.44 6.70 14.30
CA GLN A 178 -2.99 5.40 14.79
C GLN A 178 -2.29 4.59 13.68
N ILE A 179 -2.82 4.59 12.45
CA ILE A 179 -2.19 3.93 11.29
C ILE A 179 -0.81 4.53 11.01
N ILE A 180 -0.70 5.87 10.94
CA ILE A 180 0.56 6.56 10.66
C ILE A 180 1.59 6.28 11.75
N ASN A 181 1.24 6.49 13.02
CA ASN A 181 2.15 6.28 14.15
C ASN A 181 2.68 4.86 14.17
N SER A 182 1.81 3.92 13.85
CA SER A 182 2.19 2.54 13.90
C SER A 182 3.01 2.08 12.69
N ALA A 183 2.77 2.66 11.51
CA ALA A 183 3.65 2.46 10.35
C ALA A 183 5.05 3.04 10.61
N VAL A 184 5.13 4.18 11.31
CA VAL A 184 6.41 4.79 11.74
C VAL A 184 7.12 3.85 12.72
N MET A 185 6.44 3.42 13.80
CA MET A 185 7.03 2.49 14.79
C MET A 185 7.51 1.20 14.14
N TYR A 186 6.69 0.61 13.28
CA TYR A 186 7.06 -0.59 12.54
C TYR A 186 8.31 -0.39 11.67
N SER A 187 8.49 0.79 11.08
CA SER A 187 9.64 1.10 10.21
C SER A 187 10.93 1.29 11.00
N ILE A 188 10.82 1.89 12.21
CA ILE A 188 11.93 2.07 13.16
C ILE A 188 12.42 0.72 13.69
N ASP A 189 11.51 -0.18 14.06
CA ASP A 189 11.85 -1.50 14.61
C ASP A 189 12.42 -2.47 13.57
N PHE A 190 12.43 -2.10 12.29
CA PHE A 190 12.87 -2.97 11.22
C PHE A 190 14.32 -2.66 10.83
N ASP A 191 15.24 -3.60 11.06
CA ASP A 191 16.65 -3.48 10.66
C ASP A 191 16.91 -3.99 9.23
N LEU A 192 17.97 -3.48 8.60
CA LEU A 192 18.49 -4.02 7.35
C LEU A 192 19.04 -5.43 7.59
N LEU A 193 18.46 -6.44 6.93
CA LEU A 193 19.07 -7.76 6.87
C LEU A 193 20.17 -7.76 5.81
N THR A 194 21.33 -8.31 6.16
CA THR A 194 22.39 -8.54 5.19
C THR A 194 21.93 -9.55 4.14
N PRO A 195 22.26 -9.34 2.85
CA PRO A 195 22.07 -10.37 1.84
C PRO A 195 22.88 -11.62 2.21
N PHE A 196 22.49 -12.80 1.71
CA PHE A 196 23.26 -14.02 1.97
C PHE A 196 24.66 -13.87 1.41
N TYR A 197 25.67 -14.35 2.14
CA TYR A 197 27.08 -14.21 1.74
C TYR A 197 27.34 -14.75 0.33
N ASP A 198 26.73 -15.89 -0.02
CA ASP A 198 26.86 -16.50 -1.34
C ASP A 198 26.32 -15.64 -2.49
N ASP A 199 25.35 -14.76 -2.22
CA ASP A 199 24.78 -13.84 -3.20
C ASP A 199 25.74 -12.66 -3.50
N VAL A 200 26.72 -12.39 -2.63
CA VAL A 200 27.59 -11.18 -2.69
C VAL A 200 29.09 -11.47 -2.59
N LYS A 201 29.50 -12.75 -2.53
CA LYS A 201 30.92 -13.14 -2.34
C LYS A 201 31.84 -12.84 -3.51
N GLN A 202 31.30 -12.54 -4.69
CA GLN A 202 32.06 -12.22 -5.90
C GLN A 202 31.61 -10.86 -6.43
N LEU A 203 32.59 -10.02 -6.81
CA LEU A 203 32.37 -8.72 -7.41
C LEU A 203 33.33 -8.58 -8.60
N SER A 204 32.79 -8.29 -9.77
CA SER A 204 33.57 -8.04 -10.98
C SER A 204 34.13 -6.61 -11.01
N VAL A 205 35.19 -6.41 -11.77
CA VAL A 205 35.79 -5.08 -11.98
C VAL A 205 34.80 -4.13 -12.68
N GLN A 206 33.95 -4.64 -13.57
CA GLN A 206 32.89 -3.87 -14.21
C GLN A 206 31.88 -3.37 -13.17
N GLU A 207 31.45 -4.23 -12.25
CA GLU A 207 30.59 -3.83 -11.14
C GLU A 207 31.27 -2.81 -10.23
N VAL A 208 32.60 -2.86 -10.04
CA VAL A 208 33.36 -1.81 -9.31
C VAL A 208 33.31 -0.46 -10.04
N PHE A 209 33.46 -0.45 -11.36
CA PHE A 209 33.38 0.79 -12.15
C PHE A 209 31.94 1.35 -12.21
N ASP A 210 30.93 0.48 -12.30
CA ASP A 210 29.52 0.86 -12.19
C ASP A 210 29.13 1.27 -10.74
N ASN A 211 29.93 0.84 -9.74
CA ASN A 211 29.82 1.15 -8.31
C ASN A 211 30.62 2.40 -7.87
N ASN A 212 31.29 3.12 -8.77
CA ASN A 212 31.95 4.38 -8.39
C ASN A 212 30.96 5.50 -8.00
N ASN A 213 29.66 5.29 -8.18
CA ASN A 213 28.62 5.87 -7.33
C ASN A 213 28.47 4.99 -6.07
N TYR A 214 29.40 5.16 -5.13
CA TYR A 214 29.49 4.40 -3.88
C TYR A 214 28.10 4.16 -3.27
N MET A 215 27.72 2.87 -3.09
CA MET A 215 26.51 2.35 -2.38
C MET A 215 25.48 1.55 -3.22
N LYS A 216 25.86 0.82 -4.27
CA LYS A 216 24.96 -0.16 -4.94
C LYS A 216 25.18 -1.63 -4.52
N ILE A 217 25.48 -1.90 -3.24
CA ILE A 217 25.09 -3.21 -2.70
C ILE A 217 23.56 -3.15 -2.63
N LYS A 218 22.83 -4.07 -3.29
CA LYS A 218 21.38 -4.22 -3.12
C LYS A 218 21.09 -4.57 -1.66
N THR A 219 20.97 -3.54 -0.83
CA THR A 219 20.52 -3.61 0.54
C THR A 219 19.00 -3.52 0.51
N GLY A 220 18.34 -4.66 0.63
CA GLY A 220 16.90 -4.72 0.86
C GLY A 220 16.63 -5.11 2.31
N LYS A 221 15.74 -4.37 2.99
CA LYS A 221 15.10 -4.79 4.24
C LYS A 221 14.30 -6.08 4.02
N ARG A 222 14.94 -7.27 4.00
CA ARG A 222 14.25 -8.55 3.76
C ARG A 222 13.25 -8.82 4.87
N LEU A 223 11.98 -8.57 4.59
CA LEU A 223 10.88 -9.08 5.38
C LEU A 223 10.85 -10.59 5.23
N GLY A 224 11.20 -11.33 6.27
CA GLY A 224 11.18 -12.80 6.25
C GLY A 224 9.87 -13.34 5.64
N PHE A 225 10.05 -14.12 4.57
CA PHE A 225 9.10 -14.98 3.84
C PHE A 225 8.45 -14.50 2.53
N ARG A 226 8.51 -15.44 1.57
CA ARG A 226 7.93 -15.45 0.23
C ARG A 226 6.41 -15.28 0.32
N PHE A 227 5.84 -14.45 -0.54
CA PHE A 227 4.44 -14.59 -0.93
C PHE A 227 4.30 -15.98 -1.57
N GLN A 228 3.70 -16.93 -0.86
CA GLN A 228 3.21 -18.16 -1.49
C GLN A 228 1.88 -17.81 -2.18
N ALA A 229 2.00 -17.12 -3.31
CA ALA A 229 1.00 -17.13 -4.36
C ALA A 229 1.59 -17.96 -5.51
N ASP A 230 1.94 -19.20 -5.20
CA ASP A 230 2.14 -20.31 -6.13
C ASP A 230 1.72 -21.55 -5.34
N HIS A 231 0.41 -21.79 -5.32
CA HIS A 231 -0.11 -23.11 -5.02
C HIS A 231 -0.12 -23.87 -6.34
N ASP A 232 0.59 -25.00 -6.34
CA ASP A 232 0.59 -26.10 -7.32
C ASP A 232 1.88 -26.21 -8.15
N GLU A 233 2.85 -26.95 -7.60
CA GLU A 233 3.66 -27.95 -8.33
C GLU A 233 4.65 -28.65 -7.37
N LEU A 234 4.15 -29.39 -6.38
CA LEU A 234 4.91 -30.46 -5.70
C LEU A 234 3.95 -31.55 -5.22
N LYS A 235 3.36 -32.26 -6.20
CA LYS A 235 2.89 -33.63 -6.02
C LYS A 235 3.40 -34.44 -7.20
N ASN A 236 4.48 -35.17 -6.96
CA ASN A 236 4.81 -36.50 -7.50
C ASN A 236 6.33 -36.61 -7.60
N GLU A 237 6.94 -37.25 -6.61
CA GLU A 237 8.10 -38.13 -6.81
C GLU A 237 8.44 -38.83 -5.49
N TYR A 238 7.66 -39.87 -5.18
CA TYR A 238 8.16 -41.05 -4.47
C TYR A 238 7.55 -42.26 -5.15
N ASN A 239 8.21 -42.67 -6.23
CA ASN A 239 8.19 -44.03 -6.75
C ASN A 239 9.57 -44.26 -7.37
N LEU A 240 10.48 -44.80 -6.57
CA LEU A 240 11.46 -45.85 -6.88
C LEU A 240 12.35 -46.07 -5.65
#